data_AF-G9PMQ1-F1
#
_entry.id   AF-G9PMQ1-F1
#
_cell.length_a   1.000
_cell.length_b   1.000
_cell.length_c   1.000
_cell.angle_alpha   90.00
_cell.angle_beta   90.00
_cell.angle_gamma   90.00
#
_symmetry.space_group_name_H-M   'P 1'
#
loop_
_entity.id
_entity.type
_entity.pdbx_description
1 polymer ?
#
loop_
_entity_poly.entity_id
_entity_poly.type
_entity_poly.pdbx_seq_one_letter_code
_entity_poly.pdbx_strand_id
1 'polypeptide(L)'
;MRHSQAALPHRRDGSFAACAAFALMAMALFITPLLSCPALRADAAESATDYDTWTAAATTVDTELQAAVAQYNNGNTSGAAAGIQRAYNTAYVASNLSRVTTDRIGVQRAADHKTTFDTLRQSAYSAGNGEALSSQAAALSADIAADATQLDGMADLAGPRDYAAQQAATTATERAQLDAKKTNVNEGRGERSWAQVASEMSGLIDQAVEKTRSGDGQGGAELVNKAYYGYYEKLGFEKTVMAVISGDRVSEVENQFKVVRKAMIAGDSNATAQSERLKDMITQDAGTLDASGGKVNPVRAFFTGSFGQAFLILLREGLEAILVVAAVIAYLIKAGLKDRVRLVYLGLILGLVASGIVAVLFAVLYNSASSHQEILEGVVALMAMVMLLFTSNWMLSKSSVSSWNAYIKNKTEASVSTGGVWALASLSFLAVFREGAETVMFYQALLTMDRSGGASIWQGFAAGMVVLVAVFLVIRYTSVKIPLRPFFAITSALMAILVVIFAGGGLHALIEGDIVSGTYVTGWPTYDFLGIYPYHETLVFQALIAIVVVVLGIVSTIKRRQAERTHRANDERGLSTRRSGEAGRSSRDAAKEAEEAEQAEEVADVSSAH
;
A
#
# COMPACT_ATOMS: atom_id res chain seq x y z
N MET A 1 -26.72 58.72 8.57
CA MET A 1 -25.48 58.25 7.91
C MET A 1 -25.51 56.73 7.86
N ARG A 2 -25.53 56.17 6.64
CA ARG A 2 -25.52 54.72 6.38
C ARG A 2 -24.09 54.19 6.61
N HIS A 3 -23.92 53.19 7.47
CA HIS A 3 -22.68 52.41 7.52
C HIS A 3 -22.93 50.98 7.04
N SER A 4 -22.18 50.64 5.99
CA SER A 4 -22.18 49.41 5.22
C SER A 4 -21.72 48.21 6.07
N GLN A 5 -22.53 47.14 6.12
CA GLN A 5 -22.09 45.83 6.61
C GLN A 5 -21.25 45.16 5.51
N ALA A 6 -19.94 45.07 5.73
CA ALA A 6 -19.06 44.25 4.91
C ALA A 6 -19.27 42.77 5.26
N ALA A 7 -19.81 42.01 4.31
CA ALA A 7 -19.93 40.56 4.37
C ALA A 7 -18.52 39.92 4.38
N LEU A 8 -18.24 39.07 5.37
CA LEU A 8 -17.06 38.20 5.37
C LEU A 8 -17.26 37.04 4.38
N PRO A 9 -16.22 36.61 3.65
CA PRO A 9 -16.36 35.58 2.63
C PRO A 9 -16.60 34.21 3.27
N HIS A 10 -17.63 33.51 2.77
CA HIS A 10 -17.85 32.09 3.02
C HIS A 10 -16.60 31.28 2.63
N ARG A 11 -15.92 30.67 3.61
CA ARG A 11 -14.95 29.61 3.37
C ARG A 11 -15.70 28.39 2.85
N ARG A 12 -15.44 28.01 1.59
CA ARG A 12 -15.95 26.79 0.96
C ARG A 12 -15.36 25.55 1.64
N ASP A 13 -16.12 24.93 2.54
CA ASP A 13 -15.83 23.62 3.15
C ASP A 13 -16.10 22.42 2.20
N GLY A 14 -16.19 22.67 0.88
CA GLY A 14 -16.54 21.66 -0.14
C GLY A 14 -15.42 20.71 -0.56
N SER A 15 -14.18 20.94 -0.12
CA SER A 15 -13.00 20.16 -0.57
C SER A 15 -12.96 18.73 -0.01
N PHE A 16 -13.51 18.48 1.19
CA PHE A 16 -13.36 17.18 1.86
C PHE A 16 -14.26 16.08 1.25
N ALA A 17 -15.49 16.41 0.88
CA ALA A 17 -16.41 15.47 0.23
C ALA A 17 -15.99 15.20 -1.23
N ALA A 18 -15.50 16.23 -1.93
CA ALA A 18 -15.01 16.09 -3.31
C ALA A 18 -13.75 15.22 -3.39
N CYS A 19 -12.81 15.36 -2.44
CA CYS A 19 -11.58 14.55 -2.42
C CYS A 19 -11.80 13.12 -1.89
N ALA A 20 -12.67 12.90 -0.92
CA ALA A 20 -13.06 11.55 -0.49
C ALA A 20 -13.82 10.80 -1.60
N ALA A 21 -14.67 11.51 -2.35
CA ALA A 21 -15.29 10.99 -3.56
C ALA A 21 -14.24 10.70 -4.65
N PHE A 22 -13.21 11.52 -4.80
CA PHE A 22 -12.12 11.28 -5.76
C PHE A 22 -11.28 10.04 -5.40
N ALA A 23 -10.99 9.81 -4.12
CA ALA A 23 -10.29 8.62 -3.64
C ALA A 23 -11.14 7.34 -3.78
N LEU A 24 -12.44 7.41 -3.45
CA LEU A 24 -13.38 6.31 -3.65
C LEU A 24 -13.66 6.02 -5.13
N MET A 25 -13.66 7.04 -5.98
CA MET A 25 -13.86 6.92 -7.42
C MET A 25 -12.60 6.37 -8.11
N ALA A 26 -11.40 6.77 -7.67
CA ALA A 26 -10.15 6.14 -8.07
C ALA A 26 -10.13 4.65 -7.67
N MET A 27 -10.58 4.32 -6.46
CA MET A 27 -10.69 2.94 -5.99
C MET A 27 -11.75 2.11 -6.76
N ALA A 28 -12.89 2.70 -7.13
CA ALA A 28 -13.94 2.05 -7.91
C ALA A 28 -13.57 1.84 -9.40
N LEU A 29 -12.78 2.75 -9.97
CA LEU A 29 -12.23 2.64 -11.33
C LEU A 29 -11.22 1.47 -11.46
N PHE A 30 -10.61 1.02 -10.36
CA PHE A 30 -9.72 -0.15 -10.34
C PHE A 30 -10.43 -1.47 -9.99
N ILE A 31 -11.52 -1.46 -9.20
CA ILE A 31 -12.21 -2.69 -8.77
C ILE A 31 -13.15 -3.26 -9.85
N THR A 32 -13.72 -2.40 -10.70
CA THR A 32 -14.73 -2.81 -11.69
C THR A 32 -14.25 -3.77 -12.79
N PRO A 33 -12.99 -3.75 -13.27
CA PRO A 33 -12.49 -4.78 -14.20
C PRO A 33 -12.12 -6.11 -13.52
N LEU A 34 -12.06 -6.16 -12.17
CA LEU A 34 -11.44 -7.27 -11.41
C LEU A 34 -12.43 -8.21 -10.71
N LEU A 35 -13.74 -7.90 -10.69
CA LEU A 35 -14.78 -8.75 -10.11
C LEU A 35 -15.26 -9.90 -11.02
N SER A 36 -14.58 -10.15 -12.14
CA SER A 36 -14.84 -11.31 -13.01
C SER A 36 -14.16 -12.56 -12.44
N CYS A 37 -14.99 -13.45 -11.89
CA CYS A 37 -14.72 -14.64 -11.06
C CYS A 37 -13.64 -15.62 -11.59
N PRO A 38 -12.89 -16.37 -10.72
CA PRO A 38 -11.88 -17.34 -11.15
C PRO A 38 -12.43 -18.67 -11.69
N ALA A 39 -13.65 -19.07 -11.31
CA ALA A 39 -14.25 -20.34 -11.73
C ALA A 39 -14.58 -20.39 -13.24
N LEU A 40 -14.73 -19.24 -13.88
CA LEU A 40 -14.92 -19.12 -15.33
C LEU A 40 -13.61 -19.20 -16.13
N ARG A 41 -12.43 -19.14 -15.49
CA ARG A 41 -11.13 -19.08 -16.20
C ARG A 41 -10.59 -20.45 -16.65
N ALA A 42 -10.95 -21.53 -15.96
CA ALA A 42 -10.54 -22.88 -16.36
C ALA A 42 -11.30 -23.35 -17.61
N ASP A 43 -12.63 -23.20 -17.62
CA ASP A 43 -13.47 -23.47 -18.81
C ASP A 43 -13.16 -22.51 -19.98
N ALA A 44 -12.83 -21.24 -19.68
CA ALA A 44 -12.49 -20.27 -20.73
C ALA A 44 -11.19 -20.61 -21.47
N ALA A 45 -10.18 -21.16 -20.77
CA ALA A 45 -8.92 -21.55 -21.41
C ALA A 45 -9.07 -22.76 -22.33
N GLU A 46 -9.90 -23.73 -21.96
CA GLU A 46 -10.19 -24.90 -22.79
C GLU A 46 -11.00 -24.49 -24.03
N SER A 47 -12.04 -23.66 -23.86
CA SER A 47 -12.85 -23.12 -24.96
C SER A 47 -12.08 -22.22 -25.94
N ALA A 48 -11.03 -21.51 -25.48
CA ALA A 48 -10.26 -20.58 -26.31
C ALA A 48 -9.27 -21.27 -27.26
N THR A 49 -8.97 -22.55 -27.03
CA THR A 49 -8.11 -23.36 -27.91
C THR A 49 -8.89 -24.48 -28.61
N ASP A 50 -10.20 -24.60 -28.38
CA ASP A 50 -11.05 -25.69 -28.86
C ASP A 50 -11.39 -25.57 -30.35
N TYR A 51 -10.36 -25.52 -31.19
CA TYR A 51 -10.47 -25.40 -32.63
C TYR A 51 -9.66 -26.50 -33.32
N ASP A 52 -10.25 -27.09 -34.36
CA ASP A 52 -9.59 -28.12 -35.16
C ASP A 52 -8.53 -27.52 -36.12
N THR A 53 -8.70 -26.27 -36.54
CA THR A 53 -7.80 -25.57 -37.48
C THR A 53 -7.51 -24.13 -37.05
N TRP A 54 -6.36 -23.59 -37.45
CA TRP A 54 -5.99 -22.20 -37.23
C TRP A 54 -6.93 -21.25 -37.97
N THR A 55 -7.45 -21.67 -39.13
CA THR A 55 -8.47 -20.91 -39.88
C THR A 55 -9.78 -20.79 -39.11
N ALA A 56 -10.19 -21.82 -38.35
CA ALA A 56 -11.37 -21.74 -37.48
C ALA A 56 -11.16 -20.74 -36.32
N ALA A 57 -9.96 -20.71 -35.73
CA ALA A 57 -9.59 -19.71 -34.74
C ALA A 57 -9.59 -18.28 -35.34
N ALA A 58 -9.02 -18.11 -36.53
CA ALA A 58 -9.01 -16.83 -37.25
C ALA A 58 -10.42 -16.33 -37.61
N THR A 59 -11.36 -17.22 -37.91
CA THR A 59 -12.77 -16.87 -38.16
C THR A 59 -13.43 -16.26 -36.91
N THR A 60 -13.04 -16.72 -35.72
CA THR A 60 -13.52 -16.14 -34.46
C THR A 60 -12.98 -14.72 -34.26
N VAL A 61 -11.71 -14.47 -34.63
CA VAL A 61 -11.12 -13.12 -34.62
C VAL A 61 -11.90 -12.17 -35.52
N ASP A 62 -12.20 -12.60 -36.75
CA ASP A 62 -12.98 -11.82 -37.71
C ASP A 62 -14.39 -11.51 -37.18
N THR A 63 -15.06 -12.50 -36.61
CA THR A 63 -16.40 -12.35 -36.02
C THR A 63 -16.42 -11.28 -34.91
N GLU A 64 -15.45 -11.31 -33.99
CA GLU A 64 -15.35 -10.32 -32.90
C GLU A 64 -15.00 -8.92 -33.42
N LEU A 65 -14.15 -8.81 -34.45
CA LEU A 65 -13.82 -7.54 -35.08
C LEU A 65 -15.04 -6.93 -35.80
N GLN A 66 -15.80 -7.74 -36.54
CA GLN A 66 -17.04 -7.28 -37.18
C GLN A 66 -18.10 -6.85 -36.17
N ALA A 67 -18.25 -7.59 -35.06
CA ALA A 67 -19.12 -7.21 -33.96
C ALA A 67 -18.70 -5.87 -33.33
N ALA A 68 -17.39 -5.65 -33.17
CA ALA A 68 -16.85 -4.38 -32.66
C ALA A 68 -17.11 -3.21 -33.62
N VAL A 69 -16.94 -3.42 -34.93
CA VAL A 69 -17.26 -2.42 -35.97
C VAL A 69 -18.76 -2.09 -35.94
N ALA A 70 -19.64 -3.09 -35.80
CA ALA A 70 -21.07 -2.87 -35.67
C ALA A 70 -21.44 -2.05 -34.41
N GLN A 71 -20.79 -2.31 -33.27
CA GLN A 71 -20.95 -1.51 -32.05
C GLN A 71 -20.55 -0.05 -32.29
N TYR A 72 -19.44 0.18 -33.00
CA TYR A 72 -18.98 1.52 -33.34
C TYR A 72 -20.00 2.26 -34.22
N ASN A 73 -20.50 1.59 -35.28
CA ASN A 73 -21.48 2.16 -36.21
C ASN A 73 -22.83 2.47 -35.53
N ASN A 74 -23.16 1.75 -34.46
CA ASN A 74 -24.33 2.02 -33.60
C ASN A 74 -24.09 3.13 -32.56
N GLY A 75 -22.94 3.82 -32.61
CA GLY A 75 -22.58 4.91 -31.70
C GLY A 75 -21.95 4.46 -30.38
N ASN A 76 -21.67 3.17 -30.20
CA ASN A 76 -21.07 2.61 -28.99
C ASN A 76 -19.55 2.45 -29.13
N THR A 77 -18.82 3.57 -28.99
CA THR A 77 -17.36 3.64 -29.12
C THR A 77 -16.61 2.84 -28.05
N SER A 78 -17.09 2.85 -26.81
CA SER A 78 -16.50 2.08 -25.71
C SER A 78 -16.73 0.57 -25.87
N GLY A 79 -17.92 0.16 -26.34
CA GLY A 79 -18.23 -1.22 -26.69
C GLY A 79 -17.39 -1.74 -27.85
N ALA A 80 -17.13 -0.91 -28.85
CA ALA A 80 -16.24 -1.24 -29.97
C ALA A 80 -14.79 -1.46 -29.51
N ALA A 81 -14.23 -0.54 -28.71
CA ALA A 81 -12.88 -0.69 -28.17
C ALA A 81 -12.74 -1.96 -27.30
N ALA A 82 -13.75 -2.27 -26.49
CA ALA A 82 -13.79 -3.51 -25.71
C ALA A 82 -13.89 -4.75 -26.60
N GLY A 83 -14.67 -4.71 -27.69
CA GLY A 83 -14.75 -5.80 -28.67
C GLY A 83 -13.43 -6.07 -29.39
N ILE A 84 -12.71 -5.02 -29.81
CA ILE A 84 -11.37 -5.16 -30.41
C ILE A 84 -10.38 -5.77 -29.42
N GLN A 85 -10.43 -5.36 -28.16
CA GLN A 85 -9.58 -5.93 -27.12
C GLN A 85 -9.90 -7.41 -26.85
N ARG A 86 -11.18 -7.81 -26.93
CA ARG A 86 -11.58 -9.22 -26.84
C ARG A 86 -11.04 -10.00 -28.05
N ALA A 87 -11.25 -9.53 -29.28
CA ALA A 87 -10.72 -10.17 -30.48
C ALA A 87 -9.21 -10.48 -30.35
N TYR A 88 -8.42 -9.51 -29.85
CA TYR A 88 -7.00 -9.71 -29.60
C TYR A 88 -6.72 -10.73 -28.48
N ASN A 89 -7.30 -10.55 -27.29
CA ASN A 89 -6.93 -11.36 -26.12
C ASN A 89 -7.50 -12.78 -26.16
N THR A 90 -8.76 -12.94 -26.55
CA THR A 90 -9.50 -14.20 -26.41
C THR A 90 -9.52 -15.01 -27.69
N ALA A 91 -9.52 -14.39 -28.87
CA ALA A 91 -9.55 -15.12 -30.14
C ALA A 91 -8.16 -15.24 -30.80
N TYR A 92 -7.30 -14.20 -30.70
CA TYR A 92 -5.98 -14.21 -31.35
C TYR A 92 -4.85 -14.72 -30.46
N VAL A 93 -4.78 -14.27 -29.20
CA VAL A 93 -3.72 -14.68 -28.25
C VAL A 93 -4.04 -16.01 -27.58
N ALA A 94 -5.23 -16.15 -26.99
CA ALA A 94 -5.57 -17.34 -26.21
C ALA A 94 -5.66 -18.63 -27.05
N SER A 95 -5.97 -18.52 -28.35
CA SER A 95 -5.95 -19.64 -29.29
C SER A 95 -4.53 -20.11 -29.66
N ASN A 96 -3.49 -19.42 -29.18
CA ASN A 96 -2.09 -19.54 -29.61
C ASN A 96 -1.80 -19.02 -31.04
N LEU A 97 -2.76 -18.44 -31.76
CA LEU A 97 -2.55 -17.97 -33.13
C LEU A 97 -1.42 -16.94 -33.20
N SER A 98 -1.38 -15.98 -32.28
CA SER A 98 -0.25 -15.03 -32.13
C SER A 98 1.12 -15.71 -31.97
N ARG A 99 1.18 -16.78 -31.18
CA ARG A 99 2.41 -17.52 -30.88
C ARG A 99 2.88 -18.29 -32.12
N VAL A 100 1.99 -19.04 -32.76
CA VAL A 100 2.38 -19.80 -33.96
C VAL A 100 2.68 -18.89 -35.15
N THR A 101 2.02 -17.73 -35.27
CA THR A 101 2.40 -16.69 -36.24
C THR A 101 3.80 -16.18 -35.96
N THR A 102 4.14 -15.91 -34.69
CA THR A 102 5.50 -15.47 -34.31
C THR A 102 6.55 -16.52 -34.68
N ASP A 103 6.29 -17.79 -34.34
CA ASP A 103 7.25 -18.89 -34.46
C ASP A 103 7.42 -19.36 -35.91
N ARG A 104 6.34 -19.33 -36.72
CA ARG A 104 6.31 -19.97 -38.05
C ARG A 104 6.19 -19.01 -39.22
N ILE A 105 5.57 -17.85 -39.04
CA ILE A 105 5.43 -16.82 -40.09
C ILE A 105 6.50 -15.74 -39.91
N GLY A 106 6.69 -15.27 -38.67
CA GLY A 106 7.79 -14.40 -38.29
C GLY A 106 7.41 -13.38 -37.23
N VAL A 107 8.40 -13.01 -36.41
CA VAL A 107 8.26 -12.05 -35.30
C VAL A 107 7.72 -10.70 -35.75
N GLN A 108 8.19 -10.19 -36.91
CA GLN A 108 7.73 -8.91 -37.44
C GLN A 108 6.24 -8.95 -37.82
N ARG A 109 5.79 -10.05 -38.43
CA ARG A 109 4.39 -10.21 -38.85
C ARG A 109 3.44 -10.20 -37.66
N ALA A 110 3.79 -10.92 -36.58
CA ALA A 110 2.99 -10.90 -35.34
C ALA A 110 2.99 -9.51 -34.66
N ALA A 111 4.11 -8.78 -34.72
CA ALA A 111 4.21 -7.41 -34.22
C ALA A 111 3.33 -6.43 -35.02
N ASP A 112 3.25 -6.61 -36.34
CA ASP A 112 2.39 -5.81 -37.21
C ASP A 112 0.91 -6.06 -36.88
N HIS A 113 0.49 -7.31 -36.70
CA HIS A 113 -0.87 -7.65 -36.26
C HIS A 113 -1.22 -6.96 -34.92
N LYS A 114 -0.34 -7.08 -33.93
CA LYS A 114 -0.53 -6.43 -32.63
C LYS A 114 -0.67 -4.91 -32.77
N THR A 115 0.18 -4.29 -33.57
CA THR A 115 0.15 -2.84 -33.80
C THR A 115 -1.17 -2.40 -34.44
N THR A 116 -1.71 -3.18 -35.38
CA THR A 116 -3.00 -2.92 -36.00
C THR A 116 -4.17 -3.10 -35.03
N PHE A 117 -4.15 -4.12 -34.16
CA PHE A 117 -5.14 -4.24 -33.07
C PHE A 117 -5.11 -3.03 -32.12
N ASP A 118 -3.91 -2.57 -31.72
CA ASP A 118 -3.74 -1.42 -30.85
C ASP A 118 -4.26 -0.13 -31.51
N THR A 119 -3.97 0.04 -32.80
CA THR A 119 -4.43 1.17 -33.62
C THR A 119 -5.95 1.18 -33.76
N LEU A 120 -6.55 0.05 -34.12
CA LEU A 120 -8.01 -0.12 -34.22
C LEU A 120 -8.70 0.24 -32.91
N ARG A 121 -8.17 -0.25 -31.78
CA ARG A 121 -8.71 0.05 -30.45
C ARG A 121 -8.63 1.53 -30.12
N GLN A 122 -7.52 2.19 -30.46
CA GLN A 122 -7.36 3.63 -30.24
C GLN A 122 -8.34 4.44 -31.11
N SER A 123 -8.46 4.10 -32.39
CA SER A 123 -9.38 4.75 -33.33
C SER A 123 -10.85 4.59 -32.95
N ALA A 124 -11.21 3.50 -32.29
CA ALA A 124 -12.58 3.24 -31.81
C ALA A 124 -13.06 4.25 -30.76
N TYR A 125 -12.18 4.96 -30.04
CA TYR A 125 -12.59 5.96 -29.05
C TYR A 125 -12.97 7.33 -29.65
N SER A 126 -12.57 7.60 -30.89
CA SER A 126 -12.84 8.88 -31.55
C SER A 126 -13.98 8.74 -32.53
N ALA A 127 -14.93 9.69 -32.53
CA ALA A 127 -16.04 9.73 -33.48
C ALA A 127 -15.57 10.09 -34.89
N GLY A 128 -16.27 9.61 -35.93
CA GLY A 128 -15.97 9.93 -37.33
C GLY A 128 -15.00 8.97 -38.04
N ASN A 129 -14.56 7.90 -37.38
CA ASN A 129 -13.61 6.92 -37.91
C ASN A 129 -14.26 5.66 -38.50
N GLY A 130 -15.58 5.62 -38.70
CA GLY A 130 -16.30 4.37 -39.00
C GLY A 130 -15.81 3.65 -40.26
N GLU A 131 -15.55 4.39 -41.34
CA GLU A 131 -15.03 3.82 -42.60
C GLU A 131 -13.59 3.32 -42.45
N ALA A 132 -12.73 4.10 -41.78
CA ALA A 132 -11.35 3.73 -41.51
C ALA A 132 -11.24 2.52 -40.57
N LEU A 133 -12.12 2.43 -39.56
CA LEU A 133 -12.19 1.32 -38.62
C LEU A 133 -12.65 0.03 -39.33
N SER A 134 -13.69 0.14 -40.17
CA SER A 134 -14.20 -0.99 -40.96
C SER A 134 -13.16 -1.52 -41.94
N SER A 135 -12.47 -0.63 -42.66
CA SER A 135 -11.42 -0.98 -43.62
C SER A 135 -10.22 -1.65 -42.95
N GLN A 136 -9.71 -1.07 -41.86
CA GLN A 136 -8.56 -1.64 -41.13
C GLN A 136 -8.90 -2.95 -40.43
N ALA A 137 -10.12 -3.11 -39.90
CA ALA A 137 -10.57 -4.36 -39.31
C ALA A 137 -10.66 -5.47 -40.37
N ALA A 138 -11.23 -5.17 -41.55
CA ALA A 138 -11.29 -6.12 -42.66
C ALA A 138 -9.90 -6.51 -43.18
N ALA A 139 -8.98 -5.55 -43.30
CA ALA A 139 -7.60 -5.81 -43.70
C ALA A 139 -6.89 -6.74 -42.70
N LEU A 140 -7.02 -6.46 -41.40
CA LEU A 140 -6.45 -7.29 -40.34
C LEU A 140 -7.05 -8.70 -40.33
N SER A 141 -8.38 -8.83 -40.47
CA SER A 141 -9.04 -10.13 -40.58
C SER A 141 -8.50 -10.93 -41.77
N ALA A 142 -8.31 -10.29 -42.93
CA ALA A 142 -7.78 -10.94 -44.13
C ALA A 142 -6.32 -11.39 -43.95
N ASP A 143 -5.49 -10.54 -43.33
CA ASP A 143 -4.09 -10.85 -43.02
C ASP A 143 -3.99 -12.06 -42.07
N ILE A 144 -4.77 -12.05 -40.99
CA ILE A 144 -4.80 -13.16 -40.02
C ILE A 144 -5.35 -14.44 -40.66
N ALA A 145 -6.35 -14.35 -41.54
CA ALA A 145 -6.89 -15.51 -42.25
C ALA A 145 -5.89 -16.11 -43.25
N ALA A 146 -5.11 -15.27 -43.94
CA ALA A 146 -4.05 -15.71 -44.84
C ALA A 146 -2.94 -16.44 -44.06
N ASP A 147 -2.49 -15.86 -42.95
CA ASP A 147 -1.49 -16.47 -42.08
C ASP A 147 -2.01 -17.79 -41.50
N ALA A 148 -3.27 -17.84 -41.05
CA ALA A 148 -3.91 -19.06 -40.53
C ALA A 148 -4.02 -20.17 -41.59
N THR A 149 -4.34 -19.81 -42.84
CA THR A 149 -4.35 -20.77 -43.96
C THR A 149 -2.97 -21.34 -44.22
N GLN A 150 -1.93 -20.49 -44.14
CA GLN A 150 -0.55 -20.93 -44.29
C GLN A 150 -0.13 -21.87 -43.15
N LEU A 151 -0.53 -21.57 -41.91
CA LEU A 151 -0.27 -22.40 -40.73
C LEU A 151 -0.96 -23.76 -40.82
N ASP A 152 -2.21 -23.81 -41.26
CA ASP A 152 -2.94 -25.07 -41.49
C ASP A 152 -2.29 -25.94 -42.59
N GLY A 153 -1.54 -25.34 -43.50
CA GLY A 153 -0.76 -26.04 -44.53
C GLY A 153 0.54 -26.68 -44.03
N MET A 154 0.96 -26.42 -42.79
CA MET A 154 2.21 -26.95 -42.23
C MET A 154 2.00 -28.33 -41.60
N ALA A 155 2.54 -29.38 -42.23
CA ALA A 155 2.36 -30.76 -41.77
C ALA A 155 2.96 -31.05 -40.38
N ASP A 156 3.91 -30.24 -39.91
CA ASP A 156 4.55 -30.36 -38.60
C ASP A 156 3.89 -29.48 -37.52
N LEU A 157 2.82 -28.77 -37.85
CA LEU A 157 2.08 -27.92 -36.93
C LEU A 157 0.71 -28.51 -36.63
N ALA A 158 0.50 -28.89 -35.37
CA ALA A 158 -0.82 -29.33 -34.93
C ALA A 158 -1.83 -28.18 -34.93
N GLY A 159 -3.12 -28.50 -35.05
CA GLY A 159 -4.21 -27.54 -34.88
C GLY A 159 -4.25 -26.96 -33.46
N PRO A 160 -4.96 -25.85 -33.23
CA PRO A 160 -4.95 -25.11 -31.96
C PRO A 160 -5.15 -25.96 -30.70
N ARG A 161 -6.13 -26.89 -30.72
CA ARG A 161 -6.43 -27.78 -29.58
C ARG A 161 -5.26 -28.71 -29.26
N ASP A 162 -4.75 -29.40 -30.27
CA ASP A 162 -3.67 -30.38 -30.12
C ASP A 162 -2.33 -29.69 -29.83
N TYR A 163 -2.08 -28.52 -30.42
CA TYR A 163 -0.91 -27.70 -30.11
C TYR A 163 -0.90 -27.28 -28.63
N ALA A 164 -2.04 -26.81 -28.10
CA ALA A 164 -2.16 -26.46 -26.69
C ALA A 164 -1.93 -27.67 -25.77
N ALA A 165 -2.48 -28.83 -26.12
CA ALA A 165 -2.27 -30.08 -25.38
C ALA A 165 -0.79 -30.52 -25.39
N GLN A 166 -0.11 -30.42 -26.54
CA GLN A 166 1.32 -30.72 -26.66
C GLN A 166 2.20 -29.78 -25.83
N GLN A 167 1.88 -28.48 -25.80
CA GLN A 167 2.60 -27.52 -24.97
C GLN A 167 2.40 -27.77 -23.48
N ALA A 168 1.18 -28.12 -23.07
CA ALA A 168 0.87 -28.49 -21.70
C ALA A 168 1.63 -29.77 -21.27
N ALA A 169 1.68 -30.78 -22.15
CA ALA A 169 2.43 -32.01 -21.92
C ALA A 169 3.95 -31.78 -21.86
N THR A 170 4.49 -30.92 -22.74
CA THR A 170 5.90 -30.52 -22.74
C THR A 170 6.25 -29.79 -21.44
N THR A 171 5.45 -28.80 -21.04
CA THR A 171 5.60 -28.08 -19.77
C THR A 171 5.51 -29.02 -18.56
N ALA A 172 4.58 -29.98 -18.58
CA ALA A 172 4.45 -30.98 -17.52
C ALA A 172 5.67 -31.90 -17.44
N THR A 173 6.21 -32.31 -18.60
CA THR A 173 7.43 -33.13 -18.70
C THR A 173 8.65 -32.35 -18.24
N GLU A 174 8.81 -31.10 -18.66
CA GLU A 174 9.89 -30.22 -18.20
C GLU A 174 9.79 -29.96 -16.69
N ARG A 175 8.60 -29.72 -16.15
CA ARG A 175 8.38 -29.62 -14.70
C ARG A 175 8.74 -30.92 -13.99
N ALA A 176 8.31 -32.07 -14.51
CA ALA A 176 8.66 -33.37 -13.96
C ALA A 176 10.17 -33.66 -14.05
N GLN A 177 10.86 -33.20 -15.10
CA GLN A 177 12.31 -33.29 -15.24
C GLN A 177 13.04 -32.31 -14.31
N LEU A 178 12.54 -31.09 -14.13
CA LEU A 178 13.05 -30.12 -13.15
C LEU A 178 12.85 -30.65 -11.72
N ASP A 179 11.72 -31.28 -11.45
CA ASP A 179 11.40 -31.94 -10.18
C ASP A 179 12.25 -33.20 -9.96
N ALA A 180 12.48 -34.03 -10.99
CA ALA A 180 13.36 -35.20 -10.91
C ALA A 180 14.85 -34.82 -10.81
N LYS A 181 15.24 -33.66 -11.38
CA LYS A 181 16.57 -33.05 -11.20
C LYS A 181 16.73 -32.35 -9.85
N LYS A 182 15.68 -32.27 -9.01
CA LYS A 182 15.84 -31.98 -7.58
C LYS A 182 16.45 -33.21 -6.87
N THR A 183 17.73 -33.47 -7.10
CA THR A 183 18.49 -34.46 -6.32
C THR A 183 18.87 -33.96 -4.92
N ASN A 184 18.15 -32.96 -4.37
CA ASN A 184 18.26 -32.54 -2.99
C ASN A 184 16.84 -32.28 -2.46
N VAL A 185 16.24 -33.31 -1.86
CA VAL A 185 15.18 -33.12 -0.88
C VAL A 185 15.75 -32.22 0.22
N ASN A 186 15.06 -31.12 0.50
CA ASN A 186 15.56 -30.05 1.35
C ASN A 186 15.26 -30.38 2.83
N GLU A 187 16.22 -30.94 3.56
CA GLU A 187 16.10 -31.24 5.01
C GLU A 187 16.38 -30.02 5.91
N GLY A 188 16.59 -28.83 5.33
CA GLY A 188 17.03 -27.63 6.08
C GLY A 188 18.44 -27.79 6.65
N ARG A 189 18.83 -26.90 7.58
CA ARG A 189 20.14 -26.98 8.26
C ARG A 189 20.31 -28.29 9.05
N GLY A 190 19.22 -28.89 9.51
CA GLY A 190 19.26 -30.04 10.43
C GLY A 190 20.03 -29.69 11.71
N GLU A 191 20.81 -30.63 12.22
CA GLU A 191 21.67 -30.45 13.41
C GLU A 191 22.99 -29.72 13.11
N ARG A 192 23.24 -29.32 11.85
CA ARG A 192 24.52 -28.71 11.46
C ARG A 192 24.72 -27.33 12.09
N SER A 193 25.94 -27.04 12.50
CA SER A 193 26.34 -25.70 12.95
C SER A 193 26.47 -24.73 11.77
N TRP A 194 26.47 -23.43 12.04
CA TRP A 194 26.74 -22.45 10.99
C TRP A 194 28.17 -22.56 10.46
N ALA A 195 29.13 -22.96 11.30
CA ALA A 195 30.49 -23.25 10.86
C ALA A 195 30.56 -24.42 9.86
N GLN A 196 29.74 -25.47 10.05
CA GLN A 196 29.67 -26.58 9.09
C GLN A 196 29.08 -26.12 7.75
N VAL A 197 28.02 -25.34 7.78
CA VAL A 197 27.42 -24.76 6.56
C VAL A 197 28.40 -23.82 5.84
N ALA A 198 29.16 -23.00 6.59
CA ALA A 198 30.22 -22.16 6.04
C ALA A 198 31.35 -22.96 5.39
N SER A 199 31.74 -24.09 5.98
CA SER A 199 32.74 -24.99 5.41
C SER A 199 32.26 -25.63 4.10
N GLU A 200 30.98 -26.01 4.01
CA GLU A 200 30.39 -26.56 2.78
C GLU A 200 30.37 -25.52 1.65
N MET A 201 30.01 -24.27 1.96
CA MET A 201 30.10 -23.14 1.01
C MET A 201 31.54 -22.88 0.57
N SER A 202 32.48 -22.89 1.50
CA SER A 202 33.90 -22.67 1.21
C SER A 202 34.45 -23.72 0.26
N GLY A 203 34.09 -24.99 0.45
CA GLY A 203 34.49 -26.08 -0.45
C GLY A 203 33.94 -25.95 -1.88
N LEU A 204 32.76 -25.33 -2.06
CA LEU A 204 32.22 -25.01 -3.39
C LEU A 204 32.97 -23.84 -4.04
N ILE A 205 33.32 -22.83 -3.25
CA ILE A 205 34.09 -21.67 -3.72
C ILE A 205 35.51 -22.10 -4.12
N ASP A 206 36.13 -23.05 -3.42
CA ASP A 206 37.44 -23.60 -3.79
C ASP A 206 37.39 -24.34 -5.13
N GLN A 207 36.36 -25.17 -5.34
CA GLN A 207 36.13 -25.82 -6.63
C GLN A 207 35.88 -24.82 -7.76
N ALA A 208 35.20 -23.70 -7.45
CA ALA A 208 34.95 -22.63 -8.41
C ALA A 208 36.25 -21.95 -8.87
N VAL A 209 37.17 -21.71 -7.94
CA VAL A 209 38.50 -21.16 -8.24
C VAL A 209 39.29 -22.10 -9.13
N GLU A 210 39.28 -23.40 -8.84
CA GLU A 210 40.01 -24.39 -9.64
C GLU A 210 39.46 -24.48 -11.07
N LYS A 211 38.13 -24.52 -11.24
CA LYS A 211 37.50 -24.45 -12.56
C LYS A 211 37.88 -23.20 -13.33
N THR A 212 37.85 -22.05 -12.66
CA THR A 212 38.25 -20.78 -13.28
C THR A 212 39.71 -20.80 -13.73
N ARG A 213 40.62 -21.34 -12.92
CA ARG A 213 42.05 -21.50 -13.29
C ARG A 213 42.25 -22.42 -14.48
N SER A 214 41.40 -23.43 -14.64
CA SER A 214 41.40 -24.33 -15.79
C SER A 214 40.81 -23.72 -17.07
N GLY A 215 40.38 -22.44 -17.04
CA GLY A 215 39.81 -21.72 -18.17
C GLY A 215 38.28 -21.77 -18.25
N ASP A 216 37.61 -22.48 -17.32
CA ASP A 216 36.16 -22.60 -17.23
C ASP A 216 35.59 -21.59 -16.21
N GLY A 217 35.62 -20.31 -16.56
CA GLY A 217 35.10 -19.22 -15.73
C GLY A 217 33.58 -19.26 -15.52
N GLN A 218 32.82 -19.78 -16.51
CA GLN A 218 31.38 -19.98 -16.39
C GLN A 218 31.05 -21.08 -15.38
N GLY A 219 31.71 -22.24 -15.47
CA GLY A 219 31.53 -23.31 -14.49
C GLY A 219 32.00 -22.92 -13.08
N GLY A 220 33.01 -22.04 -12.97
CA GLY A 220 33.38 -21.41 -11.70
C GLY A 220 32.24 -20.56 -11.12
N ALA A 221 31.68 -19.65 -11.93
CA ALA A 221 30.56 -18.81 -11.52
C ALA A 221 29.30 -19.60 -11.12
N GLU A 222 29.02 -20.74 -11.77
CA GLU A 222 27.92 -21.64 -11.40
C GLU A 222 28.11 -22.26 -10.01
N LEU A 223 29.33 -22.65 -9.64
CA LEU A 223 29.63 -23.17 -8.31
C LEU A 223 29.50 -22.10 -7.22
N VAL A 224 29.86 -20.85 -7.52
CA VAL A 224 29.62 -19.71 -6.61
C VAL A 224 28.12 -19.45 -6.44
N ASN A 225 27.34 -19.51 -7.52
CA ASN A 225 25.87 -19.43 -7.45
C ASN A 225 25.29 -20.57 -6.60
N LYS A 226 25.85 -21.78 -6.70
CA LYS A 226 25.44 -22.93 -5.88
C LYS A 226 25.72 -22.70 -4.39
N ALA A 227 26.85 -22.08 -4.03
CA ALA A 227 27.12 -21.69 -2.66
C ALA A 227 26.11 -20.64 -2.16
N TYR A 228 25.82 -19.63 -2.99
CA TYR A 228 24.86 -18.57 -2.67
C TYR A 228 23.42 -19.09 -2.50
N TYR A 229 22.81 -19.56 -3.59
CA TYR A 229 21.40 -19.97 -3.61
C TYR A 229 21.16 -21.30 -2.90
N GLY A 230 22.17 -22.18 -2.84
CA GLY A 230 22.05 -23.50 -2.24
C GLY A 230 22.19 -23.50 -0.72
N TYR A 231 23.03 -22.61 -0.18
CA TYR A 231 23.41 -22.61 1.23
C TYR A 231 23.15 -21.26 1.89
N TYR A 232 23.74 -20.18 1.39
CA TYR A 232 23.68 -18.86 2.01
C TYR A 232 22.24 -18.36 2.19
N GLU A 233 21.46 -18.36 1.11
CA GLU A 233 20.05 -17.92 1.13
C GLU A 233 19.13 -19.04 1.66
N LYS A 234 19.21 -20.22 1.05
CA LYS A 234 18.25 -21.31 1.24
C LYS A 234 18.30 -21.98 2.61
N LEU A 235 19.46 -22.04 3.27
CA LEU A 235 19.56 -22.56 4.64
C LEU A 235 19.32 -21.48 5.71
N GLY A 236 19.00 -20.24 5.30
CA GLY A 236 18.73 -19.12 6.21
C GLY A 236 19.97 -18.54 6.86
N PHE A 237 21.16 -18.75 6.28
CA PHE A 237 22.41 -18.18 6.77
C PHE A 237 22.34 -16.66 6.76
N GLU A 238 21.98 -16.09 5.61
CA GLU A 238 21.77 -14.65 5.40
C GLU A 238 20.82 -14.03 6.44
N LYS A 239 19.66 -14.65 6.67
CA LYS A 239 18.66 -14.18 7.64
C LYS A 239 19.18 -14.18 9.08
N THR A 240 20.01 -15.17 9.40
CA THR A 240 20.60 -15.28 10.73
C THR A 240 21.72 -14.26 10.89
N VAL A 241 22.52 -14.01 9.84
CA VAL A 241 23.50 -12.91 9.78
C VAL A 241 22.81 -11.56 9.93
N MET A 242 21.71 -11.33 9.23
CA MET A 242 20.87 -10.13 9.35
C MET A 242 20.41 -9.91 10.80
N ALA A 243 19.92 -10.96 11.45
CA ALA A 243 19.38 -10.88 12.80
C ALA A 243 20.45 -10.73 13.89
N VAL A 244 21.58 -11.42 13.77
CA VAL A 244 22.63 -11.52 14.80
C VAL A 244 23.73 -10.49 14.62
N ILE A 245 24.15 -10.25 13.38
CA ILE A 245 25.28 -9.38 13.04
C ILE A 245 24.74 -8.03 12.56
N SER A 246 24.33 -7.93 11.30
CA SER A 246 23.70 -6.74 10.71
C SER A 246 23.29 -6.98 9.26
N GLY A 247 22.37 -6.14 8.75
CA GLY A 247 22.05 -6.08 7.32
C GLY A 247 23.20 -5.55 6.47
N ASP A 248 23.98 -4.60 6.99
CA ASP A 248 25.23 -4.16 6.34
C ASP A 248 26.14 -5.34 6.01
N ARG A 249 26.28 -6.29 6.94
CA ARG A 249 27.12 -7.45 6.75
C ARG A 249 26.55 -8.37 5.67
N VAL A 250 25.24 -8.59 5.65
CA VAL A 250 24.57 -9.32 4.58
C VAL A 250 24.88 -8.68 3.22
N SER A 251 24.62 -7.38 3.07
CA SER A 251 24.89 -6.67 1.81
C SER A 251 26.37 -6.75 1.39
N GLU A 252 27.31 -6.69 2.34
CA GLU A 252 28.74 -6.84 2.06
C GLU A 252 29.04 -8.24 1.48
N VAL A 253 28.52 -9.30 2.12
CA VAL A 253 28.72 -10.68 1.70
C VAL A 253 28.07 -10.95 0.33
N GLU A 254 26.84 -10.49 0.12
CA GLU A 254 26.13 -10.65 -1.16
C GLU A 254 26.84 -9.93 -2.32
N ASN A 255 27.30 -8.70 -2.08
CA ASN A 255 28.10 -7.98 -3.05
C ASN A 255 29.40 -8.72 -3.34
N GLN A 256 30.05 -9.28 -2.32
CA GLN A 256 31.26 -10.07 -2.50
C GLN A 256 30.99 -11.34 -3.35
N PHE A 257 29.85 -12.02 -3.18
CA PHE A 257 29.41 -13.10 -4.08
C PHE A 257 29.29 -12.62 -5.55
N LYS A 258 28.73 -11.43 -5.78
CA LYS A 258 28.63 -10.81 -7.13
C LYS A 258 30.01 -10.50 -7.70
N VAL A 259 30.91 -9.93 -6.90
CA VAL A 259 32.29 -9.58 -7.29
C VAL A 259 33.08 -10.83 -7.70
N VAL A 260 33.04 -11.90 -6.90
CA VAL A 260 33.72 -13.16 -7.21
C VAL A 260 33.23 -13.74 -8.54
N ARG A 261 31.92 -13.81 -8.72
CA ARG A 261 31.30 -14.34 -9.94
C ARG A 261 31.73 -13.55 -11.19
N LYS A 262 31.69 -12.22 -11.10
CA LYS A 262 32.09 -11.34 -12.21
C LYS A 262 33.58 -11.51 -12.54
N ALA A 263 34.43 -11.62 -11.52
CA ALA A 263 35.86 -11.87 -11.71
C ALA A 263 36.11 -13.23 -12.38
N MET A 264 35.36 -14.28 -12.00
CA MET A 264 35.48 -15.61 -12.62
C MET A 264 35.07 -15.62 -14.09
N ILE A 265 33.91 -15.03 -14.43
CA ILE A 265 33.43 -14.95 -15.82
C ILE A 265 34.39 -14.14 -16.70
N ALA A 266 34.95 -13.06 -16.16
CA ALA A 266 35.91 -12.23 -16.86
C ALA A 266 37.31 -12.87 -17.01
N GLY A 267 37.55 -14.02 -16.35
CA GLY A 267 38.88 -14.63 -16.29
C GLY A 267 39.91 -13.76 -15.55
N ASP A 268 39.46 -12.92 -14.61
CA ASP A 268 40.32 -11.98 -13.88
C ASP A 268 41.23 -12.76 -12.91
N SER A 269 42.53 -12.44 -12.96
CA SER A 269 43.54 -12.89 -12.00
C SER A 269 43.17 -12.68 -10.53
N ASN A 270 42.33 -11.68 -10.24
CA ASN A 270 41.86 -11.38 -8.88
C ASN A 270 40.76 -12.32 -8.37
N ALA A 271 40.19 -13.19 -9.21
CA ALA A 271 39.09 -14.08 -8.82
C ALA A 271 39.45 -14.96 -7.61
N THR A 272 40.72 -15.40 -7.51
CA THR A 272 41.20 -16.16 -6.33
C THR A 272 41.16 -15.29 -5.07
N ALA A 273 41.74 -14.10 -5.11
CA ALA A 273 41.81 -13.22 -3.93
C ALA A 273 40.41 -12.77 -3.44
N GLN A 274 39.49 -12.51 -4.38
CA GLN A 274 38.11 -12.17 -4.04
C GLN A 274 37.36 -13.37 -3.44
N SER A 275 37.68 -14.59 -3.89
CA SER A 275 37.10 -15.83 -3.36
C SER A 275 37.56 -16.10 -1.93
N GLU A 276 38.84 -15.86 -1.62
CA GLU A 276 39.35 -15.95 -0.24
C GLU A 276 38.65 -14.96 0.69
N ARG A 277 38.52 -13.70 0.25
CA ARG A 277 37.80 -12.68 1.03
C ARG A 277 36.35 -13.11 1.31
N LEU A 278 35.67 -13.69 0.33
CA LEU A 278 34.30 -14.20 0.51
C LEU A 278 34.25 -15.31 1.56
N LYS A 279 35.16 -16.28 1.49
CA LYS A 279 35.25 -17.38 2.46
C LYS A 279 35.53 -16.88 3.87
N ASP A 280 36.42 -15.91 4.03
CA ASP A 280 36.74 -15.29 5.32
C ASP A 280 35.49 -14.66 5.93
N MET A 281 34.72 -13.93 5.13
CA MET A 281 33.50 -13.27 5.59
C MET A 281 32.46 -14.29 6.07
N ILE A 282 32.19 -15.32 5.26
CA ILE A 282 31.24 -16.38 5.58
C ILE A 282 31.67 -17.14 6.85
N THR A 283 32.97 -17.42 7.00
CA THR A 283 33.51 -18.16 8.16
C THR A 283 33.44 -17.33 9.44
N GLN A 284 33.76 -16.04 9.38
CA GLN A 284 33.63 -15.11 10.51
C GLN A 284 32.18 -14.98 10.97
N ASP A 285 31.26 -14.89 10.02
CA ASP A 285 29.85 -14.76 10.30
C ASP A 285 29.32 -16.02 10.99
N ALA A 286 29.63 -17.20 10.43
CA ALA A 286 29.30 -18.49 11.04
C ALA A 286 29.77 -18.61 12.49
N GLY A 287 31.02 -18.21 12.78
CA GLY A 287 31.55 -18.22 14.14
C GLY A 287 30.76 -17.34 15.10
N THR A 288 30.32 -16.16 14.65
CA THR A 288 29.50 -15.23 15.44
C THR A 288 28.09 -15.79 15.67
N LEU A 289 27.51 -16.43 14.67
CA LEU A 289 26.19 -17.03 14.74
C LEU A 289 26.15 -18.22 15.69
N ASP A 290 27.17 -19.09 15.65
CA ASP A 290 27.28 -20.23 16.56
C ASP A 290 27.57 -19.77 18.00
N ALA A 291 28.43 -18.77 18.20
CA ALA A 291 28.76 -18.22 19.53
C ALA A 291 27.57 -17.53 20.22
N SER A 292 26.70 -16.87 19.45
CA SER A 292 25.50 -16.20 19.96
C SER A 292 24.31 -17.14 20.19
N GLY A 293 24.40 -18.40 19.73
CA GLY A 293 23.27 -19.32 19.67
C GLY A 293 22.06 -18.77 18.91
N GLY A 294 22.26 -17.77 18.04
CA GLY A 294 21.20 -17.08 17.29
C GLY A 294 20.26 -16.19 18.10
N LYS A 295 20.57 -15.82 19.36
CA LYS A 295 19.64 -15.06 20.22
C LYS A 295 19.84 -13.55 20.12
N VAL A 296 18.80 -12.83 19.68
CA VAL A 296 18.73 -11.36 19.64
C VAL A 296 18.18 -10.80 20.95
N ASN A 297 18.61 -9.60 21.38
CA ASN A 297 18.06 -8.91 22.55
C ASN A 297 16.53 -8.73 22.40
N PRO A 298 15.70 -9.14 23.40
CA PRO A 298 14.24 -9.14 23.28
C PRO A 298 13.62 -7.75 23.09
N VAL A 299 14.21 -6.69 23.65
CA VAL A 299 13.70 -5.31 23.46
C VAL A 299 13.97 -4.85 22.03
N ARG A 300 15.18 -5.11 21.53
CA ARG A 300 15.54 -4.81 20.13
C ARG A 300 14.65 -5.62 19.19
N ALA A 301 14.50 -6.92 19.44
CA ALA A 301 13.64 -7.81 18.67
C ALA A 301 12.16 -7.39 18.66
N PHE A 302 11.66 -6.79 19.74
CA PHE A 302 10.30 -6.23 19.74
C PHE A 302 10.19 -5.02 18.81
N PHE A 303 11.08 -4.02 18.92
CA PHE A 303 10.96 -2.81 18.11
C PHE A 303 11.36 -3.01 16.64
N THR A 304 12.29 -3.92 16.36
CA THR A 304 12.79 -4.15 15.01
C THR A 304 12.12 -5.35 14.33
N GLY A 305 11.60 -6.31 15.09
CA GLY A 305 10.97 -7.51 14.55
C GLY A 305 9.55 -7.28 14.07
N SER A 306 9.14 -8.06 13.07
CA SER A 306 7.82 -8.00 12.46
C SER A 306 6.67 -8.25 13.44
N PHE A 307 6.91 -9.02 14.52
CA PHE A 307 5.95 -9.17 15.63
C PHE A 307 5.59 -7.82 16.28
N GLY A 308 6.59 -7.08 16.75
CA GLY A 308 6.31 -5.86 17.51
C GLY A 308 5.87 -4.71 16.60
N GLN A 309 6.33 -4.68 15.34
CA GLN A 309 5.78 -3.77 14.34
C GLN A 309 4.29 -4.03 14.10
N ALA A 310 3.89 -5.28 13.81
CA ALA A 310 2.49 -5.65 13.63
C ALA A 310 1.63 -5.31 14.87
N PHE A 311 2.14 -5.62 16.06
CA PHE A 311 1.51 -5.29 17.33
C PHE A 311 1.28 -3.78 17.49
N LEU A 312 2.32 -2.95 17.26
CA LEU A 312 2.25 -1.50 17.42
C LEU A 312 1.32 -0.84 16.39
N ILE A 313 1.33 -1.33 15.14
CA ILE A 313 0.41 -0.87 14.09
C ILE A 313 -1.03 -1.11 14.54
N LEU A 314 -1.39 -2.34 14.87
CA LEU A 314 -2.76 -2.68 15.24
C LEU A 314 -3.21 -1.93 16.49
N LEU A 315 -2.34 -1.86 17.51
CA LEU A 315 -2.63 -1.15 18.74
C LEU A 315 -2.95 0.33 18.46
N ARG A 316 -2.21 0.97 17.56
CA ARG A 316 -2.44 2.36 17.19
C ARG A 316 -3.78 2.56 16.48
N GLU A 317 -4.00 1.88 15.36
CA GLU A 317 -5.21 2.09 14.55
C GLU A 317 -6.47 1.64 15.30
N GLY A 318 -6.37 0.54 16.04
CA GLY A 318 -7.45 0.06 16.90
C GLY A 318 -7.80 1.06 18.00
N LEU A 319 -6.82 1.70 18.64
CA LEU A 319 -7.08 2.73 19.65
C LEU A 319 -7.73 3.98 19.04
N GLU A 320 -7.28 4.42 17.87
CA GLU A 320 -7.88 5.56 17.17
C GLU A 320 -9.35 5.29 16.83
N ALA A 321 -9.65 4.10 16.28
CA ALA A 321 -11.03 3.66 16.02
C ALA A 321 -11.87 3.60 17.30
N ILE A 322 -11.34 3.00 18.37
CA ILE A 322 -12.03 2.92 19.68
C ILE A 322 -12.31 4.32 20.23
N LEU A 323 -11.37 5.25 20.14
CA LEU A 323 -11.54 6.62 20.66
C LEU A 323 -12.61 7.40 19.90
N VAL A 324 -12.66 7.30 18.57
CA VAL A 324 -13.69 7.95 17.76
C VAL A 324 -15.06 7.37 18.08
N VAL A 325 -15.19 6.04 18.09
CA VAL A 325 -16.45 5.37 18.41
C VAL A 325 -16.89 5.69 19.84
N ALA A 326 -15.99 5.65 20.82
CA ALA A 326 -16.28 6.00 22.20
C ALA A 326 -16.72 7.47 22.34
N ALA A 327 -16.12 8.40 21.60
CA ALA A 327 -16.53 9.81 21.60
C ALA A 327 -17.94 9.99 21.04
N VAL A 328 -18.28 9.31 19.94
CA VAL A 328 -19.64 9.33 19.37
C VAL A 328 -20.66 8.73 20.33
N ILE A 329 -20.34 7.59 20.95
CA ILE A 329 -21.21 6.96 21.97
C ILE A 329 -21.39 7.88 23.19
N ALA A 330 -20.31 8.48 23.70
CA ALA A 330 -20.35 9.40 24.83
C ALA A 330 -21.21 10.63 24.53
N TYR A 331 -21.10 11.17 23.31
CA TYR A 331 -21.95 12.26 22.85
C TYR A 331 -23.43 11.86 22.81
N LEU A 332 -23.77 10.70 22.24
CA LEU A 332 -25.15 10.22 22.17
C LEU A 332 -25.75 9.97 23.56
N ILE A 333 -24.98 9.40 24.48
CA ILE A 333 -25.40 9.20 25.87
C ILE A 333 -25.66 10.56 26.55
N LYS A 334 -24.76 11.53 26.37
CA LYS A 334 -24.89 12.88 26.95
C LYS A 334 -26.07 13.65 26.34
N ALA A 335 -26.38 13.42 25.07
CA ALA A 335 -27.53 14.01 24.37
C ALA A 335 -28.87 13.30 24.70
N GLY A 336 -28.87 12.29 25.58
CA GLY A 336 -30.09 11.53 25.92
C GLY A 336 -30.53 10.52 24.87
N LEU A 337 -29.77 10.33 23.79
CA LEU A 337 -30.10 9.48 22.64
C LEU A 337 -29.50 8.06 22.77
N LYS A 338 -29.67 7.41 23.93
CA LYS A 338 -29.10 6.08 24.21
C LYS A 338 -29.54 5.01 23.22
N ASP A 339 -30.78 5.07 22.74
CA ASP A 339 -31.33 4.09 21.80
C ASP A 339 -30.62 4.09 20.44
N ARG A 340 -29.97 5.22 20.08
CA ARG A 340 -29.25 5.37 18.81
C ARG A 340 -27.83 4.79 18.86
N VAL A 341 -27.33 4.37 20.02
CA VAL A 341 -26.01 3.74 20.16
C VAL A 341 -25.91 2.44 19.35
N ARG A 342 -27.02 1.70 19.19
CA ARG A 342 -27.06 0.48 18.35
C ARG A 342 -26.65 0.74 16.90
N LEU A 343 -26.95 1.93 16.37
CA LEU A 343 -26.58 2.32 15.00
C LEU A 343 -25.09 2.58 14.85
N VAL A 344 -24.44 3.06 15.92
CA VAL A 344 -22.98 3.22 15.95
C VAL A 344 -22.30 1.86 15.89
N TYR A 345 -22.81 0.87 16.62
CA TYR A 345 -22.33 -0.51 16.54
C TYR A 345 -22.57 -1.14 15.16
N LEU A 346 -23.72 -0.86 14.53
CA LEU A 346 -23.96 -1.30 13.15
C LEU A 346 -22.93 -0.72 12.18
N GLY A 347 -22.66 0.59 12.26
CA GLY A 347 -21.61 1.22 11.46
C GLY A 347 -20.23 0.62 11.71
N LEU A 348 -19.89 0.32 12.98
CA LEU A 348 -18.63 -0.34 13.35
C LEU A 348 -18.49 -1.71 12.68
N ILE A 349 -19.51 -2.56 12.78
CA ILE A 349 -19.48 -3.91 12.19
C ILE A 349 -19.34 -3.82 10.67
N LEU A 350 -20.12 -2.94 10.02
CA LEU A 350 -20.03 -2.72 8.58
C LEU A 350 -18.65 -2.21 8.17
N GLY A 351 -18.03 -1.35 8.98
CA GLY A 351 -16.69 -0.83 8.74
C GLY A 351 -15.64 -1.93 8.79
N LEU A 352 -15.67 -2.79 9.82
CA LEU A 352 -14.77 -3.94 9.94
C LEU A 352 -14.92 -4.92 8.78
N VAL A 353 -16.17 -5.25 8.38
CA VAL A 353 -16.43 -6.12 7.23
C VAL A 353 -15.88 -5.51 5.95
N ALA A 354 -16.11 -4.22 5.72
CA ALA A 354 -15.59 -3.52 4.54
C ALA A 354 -14.05 -3.50 4.51
N SER A 355 -13.38 -3.28 5.66
CA SER A 355 -11.92 -3.38 5.74
C SER A 355 -11.42 -4.79 5.49
N GLY A 356 -12.13 -5.83 5.96
CA GLY A 356 -11.82 -7.22 5.64
C GLY A 356 -11.93 -7.54 4.15
N ILE A 357 -12.96 -7.00 3.46
CA ILE A 357 -13.09 -7.13 2.00
C ILE A 357 -11.89 -6.49 1.30
N VAL A 358 -11.48 -5.29 1.72
CA VAL A 358 -10.28 -4.62 1.18
C VAL A 358 -9.04 -5.49 1.38
N ALA A 359 -8.86 -6.11 2.55
CA ALA A 359 -7.74 -7.01 2.83
C ALA A 359 -7.71 -8.20 1.86
N VAL A 360 -8.85 -8.84 1.60
CA VAL A 360 -8.96 -9.96 0.66
C VAL A 360 -8.67 -9.51 -0.77
N LEU A 361 -9.18 -8.35 -1.19
CA LEU A 361 -8.91 -7.80 -2.51
C LEU A 361 -7.41 -7.56 -2.74
N PHE A 362 -6.71 -7.00 -1.75
CA PHE A 362 -5.25 -6.84 -1.80
C PHE A 362 -4.52 -8.17 -1.87
N ALA A 363 -4.91 -9.16 -1.05
CA ALA A 363 -4.28 -10.48 -1.07
C ALA A 363 -4.42 -11.19 -2.43
N VAL A 364 -5.61 -11.12 -3.05
CA VAL A 364 -5.87 -11.71 -4.37
C VAL A 364 -5.09 -11.00 -5.48
N LEU A 365 -5.04 -9.67 -5.43
CA LEU A 365 -4.28 -8.85 -6.39
C LEU A 365 -2.79 -9.21 -6.36
N TYR A 366 -2.23 -9.35 -5.16
CA TYR A 366 -0.81 -9.61 -4.96
C TYR A 366 -0.40 -11.00 -5.46
N ASN A 367 -1.22 -12.03 -5.19
CA ASN A 367 -0.95 -13.41 -5.62
C ASN A 367 -1.03 -13.60 -7.15
N SER A 368 -1.61 -12.63 -7.87
CA SER A 368 -1.80 -12.68 -9.32
C SER A 368 -0.69 -11.98 -10.11
N ALA A 369 0.22 -11.26 -9.45
CA ALA A 369 1.20 -10.37 -10.08
C ALA A 369 2.65 -10.88 -10.01
N SER A 370 2.85 -12.18 -10.23
CA SER A 370 4.13 -12.87 -10.04
C SER A 370 5.29 -12.36 -10.90
N SER A 371 5.04 -11.61 -11.98
CA SER A 371 6.08 -11.08 -12.87
C SER A 371 6.48 -9.61 -12.62
N HIS A 372 5.76 -8.86 -11.77
CA HIS A 372 6.03 -7.43 -11.50
C HIS A 372 5.90 -7.10 -10.00
N GLN A 373 6.22 -8.07 -9.14
CA GLN A 373 5.97 -7.99 -7.71
C GLN A 373 6.74 -6.84 -7.04
N GLU A 374 7.97 -6.58 -7.46
CA GLU A 374 8.84 -5.52 -6.93
C GLU A 374 8.30 -4.11 -7.26
N ILE A 375 7.75 -3.93 -8.46
CA ILE A 375 7.13 -2.65 -8.86
C ILE A 375 5.86 -2.39 -8.05
N LEU A 376 5.02 -3.41 -7.86
CA LEU A 376 3.81 -3.28 -7.05
C LEU A 376 4.15 -2.99 -5.58
N GLU A 377 5.21 -3.62 -5.06
CA GLU A 377 5.73 -3.34 -3.72
C GLU A 377 6.13 -1.88 -3.56
N GLY A 378 6.92 -1.34 -4.49
CA GLY A 378 7.34 0.06 -4.49
C GLY A 378 6.16 1.04 -4.58
N VAL A 379 5.22 0.79 -5.49
CA VAL A 379 4.03 1.64 -5.67
C VAL A 379 3.14 1.63 -4.42
N VAL A 380 2.89 0.47 -3.82
CA VAL A 380 2.06 0.35 -2.62
C VAL A 380 2.72 1.05 -1.43
N ALA A 381 4.03 0.87 -1.23
CA ALA A 381 4.78 1.55 -0.17
C ALA A 381 4.77 3.09 -0.32
N LEU A 382 4.94 3.61 -1.54
CA LEU A 382 4.87 5.05 -1.80
C LEU A 382 3.45 5.62 -1.62
N MET A 383 2.41 4.88 -2.01
CA MET A 383 1.03 5.28 -1.72
C MET A 383 0.75 5.32 -0.22
N ALA A 384 1.22 4.31 0.52
CA ALA A 384 1.11 4.28 1.98
C ALA A 384 1.84 5.46 2.62
N MET A 385 3.03 5.82 2.12
CA MET A 385 3.79 7.00 2.56
C MET A 385 3.01 8.31 2.36
N VAL A 386 2.41 8.53 1.19
CA VAL A 386 1.60 9.73 0.91
C VAL A 386 0.36 9.77 1.81
N MET A 387 -0.32 8.63 1.99
CA MET A 387 -1.48 8.54 2.86
C MET A 387 -1.10 8.82 4.32
N LEU A 388 0.02 8.28 4.81
CA LEU A 388 0.56 8.53 6.14
C LEU A 388 0.83 10.02 6.38
N LEU A 389 1.49 10.69 5.43
CA LEU A 389 1.74 12.14 5.48
C LEU A 389 0.43 12.93 5.60
N PHE A 390 -0.56 12.55 4.81
CA PHE A 390 -1.87 13.19 4.82
C PHE A 390 -2.62 12.96 6.14
N THR A 391 -2.75 11.71 6.58
CA THR A 391 -3.47 11.34 7.80
C THR A 391 -2.79 11.91 9.04
N SER A 392 -1.45 11.84 9.14
CA SER A 392 -0.67 12.40 10.25
C SER A 392 -0.86 13.92 10.36
N ASN A 393 -0.78 14.64 9.24
CA ASN A 393 -1.01 16.09 9.23
C ASN A 393 -2.47 16.45 9.59
N TRP A 394 -3.45 15.65 9.14
CA TRP A 394 -4.86 15.85 9.48
C TRP A 394 -5.11 15.70 10.99
N MET A 395 -4.59 14.63 11.59
CA MET A 395 -4.72 14.32 13.01
C MET A 395 -4.05 15.38 13.91
N LEU A 396 -2.83 15.79 13.56
CA LEU A 396 -2.10 16.85 14.26
C LEU A 396 -2.83 18.19 14.20
N SER A 397 -3.47 18.52 13.08
CA SER A 397 -4.23 19.76 12.89
C SER A 397 -5.55 19.82 13.69
N LYS A 398 -6.09 18.66 14.10
CA LYS A 398 -7.42 18.53 14.72
C LYS A 398 -7.41 18.13 16.19
N SER A 399 -6.25 17.96 16.83
CA SER A 399 -6.10 17.49 18.23
C SER A 399 -6.72 18.38 19.34
N SER A 400 -7.46 19.43 18.99
CA SER A 400 -8.16 20.28 19.96
C SER A 400 -9.64 19.86 20.08
N VAL A 401 -10.01 19.43 21.30
CA VAL A 401 -11.39 19.13 21.73
C VAL A 401 -12.33 20.33 21.50
N SER A 402 -11.79 21.56 21.48
CA SER A 402 -12.51 22.82 21.20
C SER A 402 -13.03 22.88 19.76
N SER A 403 -12.17 22.62 18.77
CA SER A 403 -12.54 22.62 17.35
C SER A 403 -13.51 21.49 16.98
N TRP A 404 -13.50 20.39 17.75
CA TRP A 404 -14.44 19.28 17.59
C TRP A 404 -15.82 19.63 18.14
N ASN A 405 -15.89 20.19 19.36
CA ASN A 405 -17.16 20.65 19.94
C ASN A 405 -17.84 21.73 19.08
N ALA A 406 -17.08 22.64 18.48
CA ALA A 406 -17.60 23.66 17.56
C ALA A 406 -18.11 23.06 16.23
N TYR A 407 -17.41 22.06 15.68
CA TYR A 407 -17.82 21.38 14.44
C TYR A 407 -19.08 20.54 14.65
N ILE A 408 -19.15 19.78 15.75
CA ILE A 408 -20.32 18.99 16.13
C ILE A 408 -21.51 19.90 16.40
N LYS A 409 -21.35 21.02 17.12
CA LYS A 409 -22.44 21.96 17.40
C LYS A 409 -23.07 22.51 16.10
N ASN A 410 -22.23 22.99 15.16
CA ASN A 410 -22.70 23.56 13.90
C ASN A 410 -23.29 22.52 12.93
N LYS A 411 -22.77 21.28 12.88
CA LYS A 411 -23.30 20.22 12.01
C LYS A 411 -24.54 19.52 12.60
N THR A 412 -24.66 19.47 13.92
CA THR A 412 -25.81 18.89 14.62
C THR A 412 -27.02 19.83 14.55
N GLU A 413 -26.85 21.14 14.72
CA GLU A 413 -27.94 22.11 14.52
C GLU A 413 -28.50 22.08 13.09
N ALA A 414 -27.66 21.79 12.08
CA ALA A 414 -28.07 21.71 10.68
C ALA A 414 -28.70 20.36 10.25
N SER A 415 -28.44 19.25 10.97
CA SER A 415 -28.85 17.90 10.54
C SER A 415 -30.02 17.29 11.32
N VAL A 416 -30.42 17.92 12.44
CA VAL A 416 -31.50 17.41 13.30
C VAL A 416 -32.90 17.60 12.67
N SER A 417 -33.05 18.42 11.63
CA SER A 417 -34.36 18.66 11.01
C SER A 417 -34.78 17.64 9.94
N THR A 418 -33.94 16.69 9.48
CA THR A 418 -34.39 15.78 8.40
C THR A 418 -33.72 14.38 8.24
N GLY A 419 -32.70 13.96 9.02
CA GLY A 419 -32.02 12.68 8.69
C GLY A 419 -31.08 12.01 9.69
N GLY A 420 -31.19 12.28 11.00
CA GLY A 420 -30.19 11.94 12.04
C GLY A 420 -29.84 10.46 12.30
N VAL A 421 -30.49 9.48 11.64
CA VAL A 421 -30.27 8.04 11.87
C VAL A 421 -29.12 7.48 11.02
N TRP A 422 -29.10 7.81 9.73
CA TRP A 422 -28.07 7.35 8.79
C TRP A 422 -26.73 8.06 9.00
N ALA A 423 -26.76 9.33 9.39
CA ALA A 423 -25.54 10.10 9.64
C ALA A 423 -24.66 9.49 10.76
N LEU A 424 -25.26 8.93 11.82
CA LEU A 424 -24.53 8.34 12.94
C LEU A 424 -23.91 6.98 12.59
N ALA A 425 -24.65 6.14 11.87
CA ALA A 425 -24.14 4.87 11.36
C ALA A 425 -23.01 5.11 10.35
N SER A 426 -23.20 6.03 9.40
CA SER A 426 -22.18 6.39 8.41
C SER A 426 -20.94 7.01 9.04
N LEU A 427 -21.09 7.80 10.12
CA LEU A 427 -19.94 8.38 10.82
C LEU A 427 -19.08 7.29 11.49
N SER A 428 -19.72 6.34 12.18
CA SER A 428 -19.03 5.19 12.80
C SER A 428 -18.40 4.28 11.74
N PHE A 429 -19.14 4.00 10.67
CA PHE A 429 -18.68 3.22 9.52
C PHE A 429 -17.44 3.84 8.89
N LEU A 430 -17.49 5.11 8.50
CA LEU A 430 -16.38 5.77 7.82
C LEU A 430 -15.14 5.86 8.70
N ALA A 431 -15.32 6.08 10.02
CA ALA A 431 -14.21 6.08 10.96
C ALA A 431 -13.54 4.71 11.02
N VAL A 432 -14.30 3.65 11.31
CA VAL A 432 -13.74 2.29 11.45
C VAL A 432 -13.21 1.75 10.12
N PHE A 433 -13.90 2.00 9.02
CA PHE A 433 -13.47 1.59 7.68
C PHE A 433 -12.13 2.24 7.30
N ARG A 434 -11.97 3.54 7.59
CA ARG A 434 -10.71 4.25 7.36
C ARG A 434 -9.58 3.62 8.15
N GLU A 435 -9.70 3.56 9.49
CA GLU A 435 -8.62 3.01 10.33
C GLU A 435 -8.32 1.55 9.96
N GLY A 436 -9.34 0.77 9.59
CA GLY A 436 -9.18 -0.60 9.11
C GLY A 436 -8.51 -0.69 7.74
N ALA A 437 -8.82 0.20 6.78
CA ALA A 437 -8.14 0.26 5.48
C ALA A 437 -6.68 0.69 5.63
N GLU A 438 -6.39 1.64 6.52
CA GLU A 438 -5.02 2.03 6.87
C GLU A 438 -4.27 0.84 7.48
N THR A 439 -4.88 0.13 8.45
CA THR A 439 -4.32 -1.10 9.05
C THR A 439 -3.98 -2.14 7.98
N VAL A 440 -4.91 -2.40 7.05
CA VAL A 440 -4.71 -3.36 5.97
C VAL A 440 -3.51 -2.97 5.11
N MET A 441 -3.39 -1.71 4.70
CA MET A 441 -2.24 -1.28 3.88
C MET A 441 -0.91 -1.37 4.64
N PHE A 442 -0.86 -1.06 5.93
CA PHE A 442 0.35 -1.24 6.73
C PHE A 442 0.73 -2.72 6.89
N TYR A 443 -0.24 -3.58 7.11
CA TYR A 443 0.00 -5.01 7.19
C TYR A 443 0.46 -5.58 5.85
N GLN A 444 -0.08 -5.10 4.73
CA GLN A 444 0.42 -5.48 3.41
C GLN A 444 1.87 -5.05 3.23
N ALA A 445 2.22 -3.78 3.48
CA ALA A 445 3.60 -3.32 3.40
C ALA A 445 4.55 -4.10 4.34
N LEU A 446 4.10 -4.46 5.55
CA LEU A 446 4.91 -5.26 6.47
C LEU A 446 5.11 -6.70 5.97
N LEU A 447 4.08 -7.31 5.38
CA LEU A 447 4.16 -8.65 4.80
C LEU A 447 5.05 -8.70 3.54
N THR A 448 5.16 -7.59 2.80
CA THR A 448 6.08 -7.53 1.64
C THR A 448 7.53 -7.35 2.08
N MET A 449 7.77 -6.50 3.08
CA MET A 449 9.10 -6.24 3.64
C MET A 449 9.70 -7.43 4.42
N ASP A 450 8.88 -8.27 5.06
CA ASP A 450 9.33 -9.48 5.78
C ASP A 450 8.59 -10.74 5.32
N ARG A 451 8.95 -11.24 4.13
CA ARG A 451 8.34 -12.45 3.52
C ARG A 451 8.53 -13.72 4.35
N SER A 452 9.47 -13.75 5.30
CA SER A 452 9.73 -14.91 6.17
C SER A 452 9.08 -14.83 7.56
N GLY A 453 8.62 -13.65 7.97
CA GLY A 453 8.00 -13.37 9.26
C GLY A 453 6.48 -13.48 9.29
N GLY A 454 5.84 -14.15 8.32
CA GLY A 454 4.37 -14.26 8.28
C GLY A 454 3.75 -14.74 9.60
N ALA A 455 4.39 -15.72 10.26
CA ALA A 455 3.94 -16.22 11.56
C ALA A 455 4.09 -15.19 12.71
N SER A 456 5.20 -14.44 12.76
CA SER A 456 5.43 -13.41 13.79
C SER A 456 4.48 -12.23 13.63
N ILE A 457 4.13 -11.85 12.39
CA ILE A 457 3.15 -10.80 12.10
C ILE A 457 1.77 -11.17 12.65
N TRP A 458 1.29 -12.39 12.40
CA TRP A 458 0.00 -12.87 12.92
C TRP A 458 -0.02 -12.99 14.45
N GLN A 459 1.10 -13.38 15.06
CA GLN A 459 1.23 -13.38 16.53
C GLN A 459 1.16 -11.95 17.10
N GLY A 460 1.82 -10.99 16.44
CA GLY A 460 1.77 -9.57 16.82
C GLY A 460 0.36 -9.00 16.72
N PHE A 461 -0.36 -9.33 15.64
CA PHE A 461 -1.77 -8.99 15.43
C PHE A 461 -2.66 -9.56 16.55
N ALA A 462 -2.53 -10.86 16.85
CA ALA A 462 -3.33 -11.51 17.88
C ALA A 462 -3.08 -10.86 19.26
N ALA A 463 -1.82 -10.61 19.61
CA ALA A 463 -1.45 -9.93 20.86
C ALA A 463 -2.03 -8.50 20.92
N GLY A 464 -1.96 -7.75 19.82
CA GLY A 464 -2.52 -6.40 19.73
C GLY A 464 -4.04 -6.40 19.91
N MET A 465 -4.75 -7.37 19.31
CA MET A 465 -6.20 -7.54 19.46
C MET A 465 -6.60 -7.77 20.92
N VAL A 466 -5.89 -8.64 21.64
CA VAL A 466 -6.13 -8.90 23.07
C VAL A 466 -5.97 -7.62 23.88
N VAL A 467 -4.90 -6.84 23.64
CA VAL A 467 -4.67 -5.57 24.34
C VAL A 467 -5.76 -4.55 24.00
N LEU A 468 -6.18 -4.43 22.74
CA LEU A 468 -7.26 -3.53 22.34
C LEU A 468 -8.60 -3.86 23.02
N VAL A 469 -8.94 -5.15 23.12
CA VAL A 469 -10.13 -5.60 23.84
C VAL A 469 -10.02 -5.20 25.31
N ALA A 470 -8.86 -5.44 25.95
CA ALA A 470 -8.63 -5.04 27.33
C ALA A 470 -8.77 -3.52 27.52
N VAL A 471 -8.19 -2.71 26.63
CA VAL A 471 -8.31 -1.25 26.68
C VAL A 471 -9.75 -0.79 26.48
N PHE A 472 -10.47 -1.36 25.52
CA PHE A 472 -11.89 -1.06 25.32
C PHE A 472 -12.71 -1.34 26.58
N LEU A 473 -12.51 -2.50 27.22
CA LEU A 473 -13.20 -2.86 28.46
C LEU A 473 -12.85 -1.88 29.59
N VAL A 474 -11.58 -1.51 29.75
CA VAL A 474 -11.14 -0.52 30.74
C VAL A 474 -11.82 0.83 30.51
N ILE A 475 -11.84 1.34 29.28
CA ILE A 475 -12.50 2.60 28.93
C ILE A 475 -14.02 2.51 29.15
N ARG A 476 -14.63 1.37 28.81
CA ARG A 476 -16.08 1.17 28.87
C ARG A 476 -16.60 1.12 30.31
N TYR A 477 -15.86 0.47 31.21
CA TYR A 477 -16.28 0.17 32.57
C TYR A 477 -15.60 1.02 33.64
N THR A 478 -14.51 1.72 33.31
CA THR A 478 -13.77 2.55 34.26
C THR A 478 -13.84 4.01 33.86
N SER A 479 -14.04 4.92 34.82
CA SER A 479 -14.03 6.38 34.62
C SER A 479 -12.59 6.96 34.48
N VAL A 480 -11.63 6.12 34.06
CA VAL A 480 -10.21 6.47 33.98
C VAL A 480 -10.02 7.43 32.81
N LYS A 481 -9.56 8.66 33.14
CA LYS A 481 -9.19 9.66 32.15
C LYS A 481 -7.82 9.29 31.56
N ILE A 482 -7.81 8.61 30.42
CA ILE A 482 -6.57 8.33 29.69
C ILE A 482 -5.96 9.66 29.22
N PRO A 483 -4.67 9.92 29.46
CA PRO A 483 -4.00 11.10 28.95
C PRO A 483 -3.84 10.99 27.42
N LEU A 484 -4.83 11.48 26.68
CA LEU A 484 -4.86 11.40 25.21
C LEU A 484 -3.74 12.21 24.52
N ARG A 485 -3.24 13.26 25.19
CA ARG A 485 -2.20 14.14 24.64
C ARG A 485 -0.85 13.43 24.38
N PRO A 486 -0.24 12.75 25.37
CA PRO A 486 1.00 12.00 25.13
C PRO A 486 0.79 10.84 24.15
N PHE A 487 -0.36 10.16 24.21
CA PHE A 487 -0.70 9.10 23.25
C PHE A 487 -0.64 9.62 21.81
N PHE A 488 -1.39 10.68 21.50
CA PHE A 488 -1.39 11.26 20.15
C PHE A 488 -0.04 11.84 19.72
N ALA A 489 0.76 12.37 20.67
CA ALA A 489 2.10 12.85 20.36
C ALA A 489 3.05 11.70 19.98
N ILE A 490 3.01 10.59 20.74
CA ILE A 490 3.83 9.40 20.47
C ILE A 490 3.40 8.74 19.16
N THR A 491 2.09 8.57 18.93
CA THR A 491 1.61 7.96 17.68
C THR A 491 1.90 8.84 16.47
N SER A 492 1.78 10.16 16.58
CA SER A 492 2.17 11.07 15.50
C SER A 492 3.68 11.06 15.20
N ALA A 493 4.51 10.89 16.23
CA ALA A 493 5.96 10.74 16.05
C ALA A 493 6.32 9.40 15.36
N LEU A 494 5.64 8.30 15.72
CA LEU A 494 5.79 7.02 15.03
C LEU A 494 5.39 7.14 13.55
N MET A 495 4.26 7.80 13.25
CA MET A 495 3.82 8.05 11.88
C MET A 495 4.87 8.83 11.07
N ALA A 496 5.40 9.89 11.66
CA ALA A 496 6.47 10.69 11.06
C ALA A 496 7.70 9.84 10.67
N ILE A 497 8.05 8.87 11.51
CA ILE A 497 9.15 7.93 11.24
C ILE A 497 8.77 6.96 10.11
N LEU A 498 7.59 6.34 10.17
CA LEU A 498 7.14 5.36 9.16
C LEU A 498 7.06 5.97 7.75
N VAL A 499 6.63 7.24 7.64
CA VAL A 499 6.65 7.99 6.38
C VAL A 499 8.04 7.97 5.74
N VAL A 500 9.08 8.22 6.54
CA VAL A 500 10.47 8.27 6.08
C VAL A 500 10.96 6.87 5.72
N ILE A 501 10.58 5.84 6.49
CA ILE A 501 10.90 4.44 6.20
C ILE A 501 10.32 4.01 4.85
N PHE A 502 9.02 4.24 4.63
CA PHE A 502 8.33 3.85 3.40
C PHE A 502 8.79 4.64 2.18
N ALA A 503 9.25 5.88 2.36
CA ALA A 503 9.85 6.65 1.27
C ALA A 503 11.10 5.94 0.71
N GLY A 504 11.98 5.48 1.59
CA GLY A 504 13.20 4.80 1.18
C GLY A 504 12.95 3.38 0.65
N GLY A 505 12.17 2.56 1.36
CA GLY A 505 11.81 1.20 0.91
C GLY A 505 10.98 1.18 -0.37
N GLY A 506 10.00 2.09 -0.48
CA GLY A 506 9.17 2.18 -1.69
C GLY A 506 9.98 2.59 -2.93
N LEU A 507 10.90 3.54 -2.79
CA LEU A 507 11.76 3.94 -3.91
C LEU A 507 12.80 2.87 -4.24
N HIS A 508 13.33 2.17 -3.24
CA HIS A 508 14.25 1.05 -3.45
C HIS A 508 13.61 -0.10 -4.24
N ALA A 509 12.39 -0.51 -3.90
CA ALA A 509 11.66 -1.53 -4.64
C ALA A 509 11.37 -1.13 -6.11
N LEU A 510 11.21 0.17 -6.40
CA LEU A 510 11.13 0.65 -7.78
C LEU A 510 12.47 0.63 -8.52
N ILE A 511 13.60 0.70 -7.81
CA ILE A 511 14.93 0.51 -8.38
C ILE A 511 15.17 -0.96 -8.70
N GLU A 512 14.78 -1.87 -7.79
CA GLU A 512 14.86 -3.32 -8.02
C GLU A 512 13.98 -3.76 -9.20
N GLY A 513 12.77 -3.21 -9.29
CA GLY A 513 11.85 -3.46 -10.40
C GLY A 513 12.19 -2.76 -11.72
N ASP A 514 13.41 -2.24 -11.90
CA ASP A 514 13.90 -1.56 -13.10
C ASP A 514 13.07 -0.35 -13.60
N ILE A 515 12.22 0.24 -12.73
CA ILE A 515 11.43 1.44 -13.06
C ILE A 515 12.27 2.71 -12.86
N VAL A 516 13.16 2.71 -11.88
CA VAL A 516 14.03 3.84 -11.54
C VAL A 516 15.49 3.39 -11.57
N SER A 517 16.35 4.10 -12.29
CA SER A 517 17.78 3.82 -12.25
C SER A 517 18.38 4.25 -10.91
N GLY A 518 19.07 3.33 -10.23
CA GLY A 518 19.74 3.58 -8.96
C GLY A 518 21.26 3.72 -9.11
N THR A 519 21.83 4.75 -8.51
CA THR A 519 23.29 4.93 -8.42
C THR A 519 23.78 4.48 -7.04
N TYR A 520 24.60 3.43 -6.99
CA TYR A 520 25.06 2.84 -5.72
C TYR A 520 26.13 3.72 -5.03
N VAL A 521 25.95 4.00 -3.73
CA VAL A 521 26.90 4.72 -2.87
C VAL A 521 27.81 3.70 -2.19
N THR A 522 29.08 3.66 -2.59
CA THR A 522 30.04 2.74 -1.96
C THR A 522 30.38 3.21 -0.54
N GLY A 523 30.25 2.31 0.45
CA GLY A 523 30.59 2.57 1.85
C GLY A 523 29.46 3.19 2.70
N TRP A 524 28.25 3.30 2.16
CA TRP A 524 27.07 3.76 2.92
C TRP A 524 26.30 2.55 3.51
N PRO A 525 25.84 2.61 4.76
CA PRO A 525 25.13 1.48 5.39
C PRO A 525 23.71 1.30 4.86
N THR A 526 23.25 0.05 4.84
CA THR A 526 21.87 -0.37 4.55
C THR A 526 21.15 -0.69 5.86
N TYR A 527 20.00 -0.07 6.08
CA TYR A 527 19.11 -0.39 7.18
C TYR A 527 17.69 -0.63 6.66
N ASP A 528 17.37 -1.88 6.30
CA ASP A 528 16.05 -2.26 5.76
C ASP A 528 14.88 -1.81 6.65
N PHE A 529 15.05 -1.95 7.97
CA PHE A 529 14.07 -1.49 8.95
C PHE A 529 13.81 0.01 8.88
N LEU A 530 14.84 0.81 8.61
CA LEU A 530 14.71 2.26 8.48
C LEU A 530 14.41 2.67 7.03
N GLY A 531 14.32 1.72 6.11
CA GLY A 531 14.23 1.97 4.67
C GLY A 531 15.45 2.73 4.12
N ILE A 532 16.61 2.64 4.77
CA ILE A 532 17.82 3.34 4.32
C ILE A 532 18.58 2.38 3.40
N TYR A 533 18.69 2.74 2.13
CA TYR A 533 19.40 1.93 1.13
C TYR A 533 20.58 2.71 0.55
N PRO A 534 21.67 2.04 0.13
CA PRO A 534 22.89 2.67 -0.35
C PRO A 534 22.76 3.13 -1.82
N TYR A 535 21.66 3.82 -2.15
CA TYR A 535 21.44 4.42 -3.46
C TYR A 535 21.23 5.93 -3.31
N HIS A 536 21.89 6.72 -4.16
CA HIS A 536 21.79 8.19 -4.15
C HIS A 536 20.34 8.66 -4.15
N GLU A 537 19.51 8.07 -5.00
CA GLU A 537 18.12 8.42 -5.22
C GLU A 537 17.27 8.14 -3.96
N THR A 538 17.49 6.97 -3.33
CA THR A 538 16.79 6.59 -2.09
C THR A 538 17.15 7.52 -0.92
N LEU A 539 18.43 7.82 -0.73
CA LEU A 539 18.90 8.68 0.36
C LEU A 539 18.43 10.13 0.21
N VAL A 540 18.52 10.68 -0.99
CA VAL A 540 18.04 12.04 -1.28
C VAL A 540 16.53 12.13 -1.09
N PHE A 541 15.77 11.17 -1.63
CA PHE A 541 14.33 11.16 -1.49
C PHE A 541 13.90 11.03 -0.03
N GLN A 542 14.51 10.13 0.73
CA GLN A 542 14.24 9.93 2.14
C GLN A 542 14.58 11.19 2.97
N ALA A 543 15.70 11.86 2.68
CA ALA A 543 16.07 13.13 3.32
C ALA A 543 15.06 14.25 3.02
N LEU A 544 14.60 14.37 1.76
CA LEU A 544 13.57 15.34 1.37
C LEU A 544 12.27 15.11 2.13
N ILE A 545 11.82 13.85 2.21
CA ILE A 545 10.60 13.50 2.95
C ILE A 545 10.75 13.75 4.44
N ALA A 546 11.91 13.45 5.04
CA ALA A 546 12.19 13.78 6.45
C ALA A 546 12.09 15.28 6.72
N ILE A 547 12.64 16.13 5.83
CA ILE A 547 12.51 17.59 5.93
C ILE A 547 11.05 18.02 5.87
N VAL A 548 10.26 17.47 4.93
CA VAL A 548 8.82 17.77 4.82
C VAL A 548 8.09 17.44 6.12
N VAL A 549 8.34 16.27 6.70
CA VAL A 549 7.74 15.83 7.97
C VAL A 549 8.08 16.79 9.12
N VAL A 550 9.35 17.19 9.25
CA VAL A 550 9.80 18.14 10.28
C VAL A 550 9.13 19.50 10.09
N VAL A 551 9.09 20.03 8.86
CA VAL A 551 8.46 21.32 8.55
C VAL A 551 6.97 21.30 8.89
N LEU A 552 6.25 20.24 8.49
CA LEU A 552 4.82 20.08 8.81
C LEU A 552 4.60 20.00 10.33
N GLY A 553 5.47 19.29 11.05
CA GLY A 553 5.44 19.23 12.52
C GLY A 553 5.63 20.60 13.19
N ILE A 554 6.60 21.39 12.72
CA ILE A 554 6.85 22.75 13.21
C ILE A 554 5.64 23.66 12.90
N VAL A 555 5.13 23.64 11.68
CA VAL A 555 3.97 24.46 11.28
C VAL A 555 2.74 24.10 12.11
N SER A 556 2.50 22.80 12.34
CA SER A 556 1.38 22.32 13.15
C SER A 556 1.48 22.78 14.60
N THR A 557 2.66 22.68 15.22
CA THR A 557 2.88 23.15 16.59
C THR A 557 2.74 24.67 16.73
N ILE A 558 3.21 25.45 15.76
CA ILE A 558 3.04 26.92 15.74
C ILE A 558 1.55 27.29 15.65
N LYS A 559 0.80 26.70 14.71
CA LYS A 559 -0.64 26.95 14.55
C LYS A 559 -1.42 26.63 15.82
N ARG A 560 -1.06 25.55 16.51
CA ARG A 560 -1.70 25.15 17.77
C ARG A 560 -1.44 26.16 18.89
N ARG A 561 -0.20 26.64 19.05
CA ARG A 561 0.13 27.69 20.02
C ARG A 561 -0.58 29.01 19.71
N GLN A 562 -0.73 29.36 18.44
CA GLN A 562 -1.48 30.56 18.03
C GLN A 562 -2.97 30.45 18.39
N ALA A 563 -3.60 29.29 18.14
CA ALA A 563 -4.99 29.04 18.49
C ALA A 563 -5.26 29.10 20.01
N GLU A 564 -4.32 28.59 20.83
CA GLU A 564 -4.42 28.68 22.29
C GLU A 564 -4.28 30.13 22.79
N ARG A 565 -3.42 30.95 22.15
CA ARG A 565 -3.27 32.37 22.47
C ARG A 565 -4.51 33.18 22.12
N THR A 566 -5.13 32.95 20.97
CA THR A 566 -6.38 33.64 20.58
C THR A 566 -7.55 33.25 21.48
N HIS A 567 -7.65 31.98 21.90
CA HIS A 567 -8.66 31.57 22.87
C HIS A 567 -8.50 32.27 24.23
N ARG A 568 -7.28 32.31 24.78
CA ARG A 568 -7.00 33.02 26.04
C ARG A 568 -7.31 34.52 25.94
N ALA A 569 -6.92 35.16 24.83
CA ALA A 569 -7.21 36.57 24.60
C ALA A 569 -8.72 36.88 24.47
N ASN A 570 -9.51 35.95 23.92
CA ASN A 570 -10.97 36.09 23.86
C ASN A 570 -11.64 35.85 25.22
N ASP A 571 -11.17 34.88 26.01
CA ASP A 571 -11.69 34.64 27.36
C ASP A 571 -11.42 35.84 28.28
N GLU A 572 -10.22 36.43 28.19
CA GLU A 572 -9.85 37.65 28.94
C GLU A 572 -10.72 38.86 28.54
N ARG A 573 -11.01 39.04 27.23
CA ARG A 573 -11.94 40.09 26.78
C ARG A 573 -13.38 39.85 27.23
N GLY A 574 -13.83 38.60 27.25
CA GLY A 574 -15.17 38.23 27.73
C GLY A 574 -15.35 38.50 29.23
N LEU A 575 -14.31 38.21 30.03
CA LEU A 575 -14.29 38.49 31.46
C LEU A 575 -14.27 39.99 31.76
N SER A 576 -13.52 40.79 31.00
CA SER A 576 -13.47 42.25 31.18
C SER A 576 -14.79 42.93 30.82
N THR A 577 -15.46 42.50 29.75
CA THR A 577 -16.79 43.00 29.38
C THR A 577 -17.85 42.64 30.42
N ARG A 578 -17.81 41.42 30.99
CA ARG A 578 -18.73 41.01 32.05
C ARG A 578 -18.57 41.84 33.33
N ARG A 579 -17.33 42.05 33.78
CA ARG A 579 -17.03 42.91 34.94
C ARG A 579 -17.48 44.35 34.73
N SER A 580 -17.25 44.90 33.54
CA SER A 580 -17.70 46.27 33.21
C SER A 580 -19.23 46.39 33.18
N GLY A 581 -19.93 45.35 32.72
CA GLY A 581 -21.39 45.29 32.71
C GLY A 581 -22.00 45.18 34.10
N GLU A 582 -21.41 44.38 35.00
CA GLU A 582 -21.84 44.27 36.40
C GLU A 582 -21.59 45.56 37.19
N ALA A 583 -20.43 46.20 37.01
CA ALA A 583 -20.13 47.48 37.65
C ALA A 583 -21.09 48.59 37.20
N GLY A 584 -21.40 48.66 35.91
CA GLY A 584 -22.36 49.65 35.37
C GLY A 584 -23.82 49.38 35.75
N ARG A 585 -24.16 48.13 36.14
CA ARG A 585 -25.50 47.77 36.64
C ARG A 585 -25.63 48.16 38.11
N SER A 586 -24.63 47.79 38.92
CA SER A 586 -24.54 48.19 40.33
C SER A 586 -24.58 49.71 40.53
N SER A 587 -23.91 50.49 39.65
CA SER A 587 -23.95 51.96 39.74
C SER A 587 -25.34 52.54 39.40
N ARG A 588 -26.09 51.90 38.49
CA ARG A 588 -27.46 52.33 38.15
C ARG A 588 -28.46 51.96 39.23
N ASP A 589 -28.30 50.77 39.81
CA ASP A 589 -29.15 50.31 40.90
C ASP A 589 -28.96 51.21 42.14
N ALA A 590 -27.72 51.56 42.49
CA ALA A 590 -27.42 52.50 43.57
C ALA A 590 -27.94 53.93 43.32
N ALA A 591 -27.89 54.41 42.08
CA ALA A 591 -28.45 55.72 41.73
C ALA A 591 -29.99 55.74 41.84
N LYS A 592 -30.64 54.62 41.48
CA LYS A 592 -32.09 54.44 41.64
C LYS A 592 -32.52 54.41 43.09
N GLU A 593 -31.78 53.68 43.93
CA GLU A 593 -32.06 53.62 45.38
C GLU A 593 -31.89 55.00 46.05
N ALA A 594 -30.92 55.80 45.62
CA ALA A 594 -30.75 57.17 46.11
C ALA A 594 -31.91 58.09 45.68
N GLU A 595 -32.36 57.99 44.43
CA GLU A 595 -33.49 58.78 43.90
C GLU A 595 -34.83 58.39 44.56
N GLU A 596 -35.03 57.08 44.83
CA GLU A 596 -36.19 56.59 45.58
C GLU A 596 -36.16 57.01 47.06
N ALA A 597 -34.98 57.11 47.68
CA ALA A 597 -34.82 57.61 49.05
C ALA A 597 -35.09 59.11 49.16
N GLU A 598 -34.62 59.91 48.20
CA GLU A 598 -34.87 61.36 48.14
C GLU A 598 -36.37 61.67 47.96
N GLN A 599 -37.06 60.90 47.11
CA GLN A 599 -38.53 61.00 46.94
C GLN A 599 -39.29 60.56 48.20
N ALA A 600 -38.80 59.56 48.94
CA ALA A 600 -39.42 59.13 50.20
C ALA A 600 -39.26 60.17 51.32
N GLU A 601 -38.14 60.89 51.34
CA GLU A 601 -37.87 61.98 52.29
C GLU A 601 -38.74 63.22 51.98
N GLU A 602 -38.92 63.56 50.70
CA GLU A 602 -39.81 64.65 50.25
C GLU A 602 -41.30 64.36 50.60
N VAL A 603 -41.74 63.10 50.49
CA VAL A 603 -43.10 62.69 50.89
C VAL A 603 -43.29 62.68 52.42
N ALA A 604 -42.23 62.38 53.18
CA ALA A 604 -42.26 62.42 54.65
C ALA A 604 -42.31 63.85 55.19
N ASP A 605 -41.61 64.80 54.55
CA ASP A 605 -41.61 66.22 54.93
C ASP A 605 -43.01 66.85 54.73
N VAL A 606 -43.68 66.52 53.62
CA VAL A 606 -45.06 66.96 53.32
C VAL A 606 -46.09 66.36 54.29
N SER A 607 -45.85 65.16 54.84
CA SER A 607 -46.75 64.53 55.83
C SER A 607 -46.56 65.08 57.25
N SER A 608 -45.50 65.83 57.54
CA SER A 608 -45.21 66.42 58.87
C SER A 608 -45.73 67.86 59.03
N ALA A 609 -46.23 68.46 57.94
CA ALA A 609 -46.75 69.82 57.89
C ALA A 609 -48.30 69.92 57.98
N HIS A 610 -48.97 68.82 58.35
CA HIS A 610 -50.39 68.77 58.72
C HIS A 610 -50.54 68.14 60.10
#